data_AF-A0A8J4R8F5-F1
#
_entry.id   AF-A0A8J4R8F5-F1
#
_cell.length_a   1.000
_cell.length_b   1.000
_cell.length_c   1.000
_cell.angle_alpha   90.00
_cell.angle_beta   90.00
_cell.angle_gamma   90.00
#
_symmetry.space_group_name_H-M   'P 1'
#
loop_
_entity.id
_entity.type
_entity.pdbx_description
1 polymer ?
#
loop_
_entity_poly.entity_id
_entity_poly.type
_entity_poly.pdbx_seq_one_letter_code
_entity_poly.pdbx_strand_id
1 'polypeptide(L)'
;MSSSSPALKPDVALSLTLSPSPTKPARIEAINKSEERGLRLIQLLLKCANHTSSGNLHRADACLPHISPLASVTGDSMQRLAAQFAYALASRLVKRWPGLYKALTNRSLQLSNHEMDPSWAVFSHAFPYLRFAYAIIAQTMVRAMSAERAREPPQLKITCVNGNKVVLEKLGLRLVKEAEGLDIPFQFNPVNVSLKELTIDMLKVRSGEALAFVSVLNLHVLLAEDDRVDAHFGPNKGNKVKDCKQMGQFLAMVRSMSPKLFFLVEQEADHNFRSFSGQVC
;
A
#
# COMPACT_ATOMS: atom_id res chain seq x y z
N MET A 1 43.57 10.61 -52.82
CA MET A 1 44.10 11.01 -51.49
C MET A 1 42.94 11.62 -50.70
N SER A 2 41.93 10.85 -50.30
CA SER A 2 41.83 10.10 -49.03
C SER A 2 42.08 10.99 -47.79
N SER A 3 41.01 11.55 -47.22
CA SER A 3 40.97 11.87 -45.80
C SER A 3 39.60 11.46 -45.24
N SER A 4 39.67 10.44 -44.39
CA SER A 4 38.57 9.72 -43.77
C SER A 4 38.26 10.31 -42.40
N SER A 5 37.00 10.62 -42.13
CA SER A 5 36.49 10.91 -40.79
C SER A 5 36.52 9.64 -39.92
N PRO A 6 36.97 9.68 -38.65
CA PRO A 6 36.83 8.53 -37.77
C PRO A 6 35.46 8.55 -37.08
N ALA A 7 34.69 7.48 -37.28
CA ALA A 7 33.50 7.19 -36.49
C ALA A 7 33.92 6.62 -35.12
N LEU A 8 33.58 7.31 -34.03
CA LEU A 8 33.67 6.73 -32.68
C LEU A 8 32.59 5.65 -32.52
N LYS A 9 33.02 4.40 -32.30
CA LYS A 9 32.19 3.34 -31.70
C LYS A 9 32.42 3.34 -30.18
N PRO A 10 31.38 3.25 -29.33
CA PRO A 10 31.56 2.87 -27.94
C PRO A 10 31.38 1.35 -27.79
N ASP A 11 32.47 0.60 -27.77
CA ASP A 11 32.48 -0.76 -27.24
C ASP A 11 32.63 -0.68 -25.71
N VAL A 12 31.51 -0.63 -24.99
CA VAL A 12 31.49 -0.92 -23.55
C VAL A 12 30.95 -2.32 -23.37
N ALA A 13 31.86 -3.29 -23.46
CA ALA A 13 31.58 -4.65 -23.01
C ALA A 13 31.44 -4.64 -21.49
N LEU A 14 30.20 -4.71 -21.00
CA LEU A 14 29.91 -5.02 -19.59
C LEU A 14 30.30 -6.47 -19.31
N SER A 15 31.56 -6.69 -18.94
CA SER A 15 32.00 -7.96 -18.36
C SER A 15 31.32 -8.16 -17.00
N LEU A 16 30.22 -8.92 -17.00
CA LEU A 16 29.66 -9.52 -15.80
C LEU A 16 30.65 -10.56 -15.27
N THR A 17 31.60 -10.12 -14.46
CA THR A 17 32.43 -11.03 -13.66
C THR A 17 31.55 -11.65 -12.59
N LEU A 18 31.03 -12.86 -12.87
CA LEU A 18 30.46 -13.69 -11.80
C LEU A 18 31.57 -13.97 -10.78
N SER A 19 31.43 -13.41 -9.58
CA SER A 19 32.31 -13.71 -8.47
C SER A 19 32.22 -15.22 -8.14
N PRO A 20 33.34 -15.89 -7.80
CA PRO A 20 33.32 -17.30 -7.47
C PRO A 20 32.40 -17.56 -6.28
N SER A 21 31.54 -18.58 -6.40
CA SER A 21 30.64 -18.99 -5.32
C SER A 21 31.45 -19.36 -4.06
N PRO A 22 31.09 -18.86 -2.88
CA PRO A 22 31.89 -19.05 -1.66
C PRO A 22 31.95 -20.53 -1.26
N THR A 23 33.09 -20.94 -0.68
CA THR A 23 33.28 -22.29 -0.14
C THR A 23 32.24 -22.57 0.96
N LYS A 24 31.81 -23.84 1.09
CA LYS A 24 30.82 -24.27 2.10
C LYS A 24 31.07 -23.69 3.52
N PRO A 25 32.29 -23.70 4.09
CA PRO A 25 32.54 -23.10 5.40
C PRO A 25 32.38 -21.57 5.41
N ALA A 26 32.86 -20.85 4.38
CA ALA A 26 32.72 -19.39 4.28
C ALA A 26 31.25 -18.96 4.14
N ARG A 27 30.42 -19.79 3.49
CA ARG A 27 28.98 -19.56 3.37
C ARG A 27 28.25 -19.69 4.72
N ILE A 28 28.59 -20.67 5.54
CA ILE A 28 28.00 -20.86 6.87
C ILE A 28 28.39 -19.70 7.80
N GLU A 29 29.66 -19.28 7.78
CA GLU A 29 30.12 -18.14 8.58
C GLU A 29 29.42 -16.82 8.16
N ALA A 30 29.21 -16.62 6.85
CA ALA A 30 28.47 -15.46 6.34
C ALA A 30 26.99 -15.47 6.77
N ILE A 31 26.35 -16.64 6.84
CA ILE A 31 24.98 -16.80 7.35
C ILE A 31 24.92 -16.43 8.83
N ASN A 32 25.79 -17.00 9.67
CA ASN A 32 25.82 -16.70 11.10
C ASN A 32 26.03 -15.20 11.38
N LYS A 33 26.94 -14.55 10.62
CA LYS A 33 27.15 -13.09 10.71
C LYS A 33 25.92 -12.29 10.27
N SER A 34 25.17 -12.76 9.27
CA SER A 34 23.91 -12.13 8.84
C SER A 34 22.82 -12.29 9.89
N GLU A 35 22.70 -13.46 10.52
CA GLU A 35 21.73 -13.71 11.60
C GLU A 35 22.03 -12.88 12.85
N GLU A 36 23.29 -12.84 13.30
CA GLU A 36 23.71 -12.03 14.45
C GLU A 36 23.46 -10.53 14.20
N ARG A 37 23.80 -10.05 12.99
CA ARG A 37 23.48 -8.70 12.56
C ARG A 37 21.96 -8.45 12.57
N GLY A 38 21.18 -9.40 12.08
CA GLY A 38 19.72 -9.32 12.04
C GLY A 38 19.11 -9.17 13.43
N LEU A 39 19.53 -10.00 14.39
CA LEU A 39 19.09 -9.90 15.79
C LEU A 39 19.46 -8.56 16.41
N ARG A 40 20.69 -8.08 16.16
CA ARG A 40 21.13 -6.76 16.64
C ARG A 40 20.30 -5.63 16.05
N LEU A 41 19.96 -5.71 14.76
CA LEU A 41 19.08 -4.74 14.10
C LEU A 41 17.69 -4.72 14.75
N ILE A 42 17.07 -5.87 14.97
CA ILE A 42 15.75 -5.98 15.63
C ILE A 42 15.78 -5.33 17.02
N GLN A 43 16.79 -5.64 17.83
CA GLN A 43 16.94 -5.06 19.18
C GLN A 43 17.11 -3.54 19.14
N LEU A 44 17.93 -3.02 18.22
CA LEU A 44 18.15 -1.58 18.07
C LEU A 44 16.88 -0.85 17.60
N LEU A 45 16.14 -1.42 16.64
CA LEU A 45 14.88 -0.88 16.17
C LEU A 45 13.84 -0.81 17.30
N LEU A 46 13.68 -1.90 18.06
CA LEU A 46 12.76 -1.95 19.19
C LEU A 46 13.14 -0.94 20.28
N LYS A 47 14.44 -0.83 20.59
CA LYS A 47 14.95 0.16 21.54
C LYS A 47 14.68 1.59 21.06
N CYS A 48 14.94 1.88 19.79
CA CYS A 48 14.66 3.18 19.20
C CYS A 48 13.15 3.49 19.24
N ALA A 49 12.29 2.53 18.88
CA ALA A 49 10.85 2.67 18.92
C ALA A 49 10.34 2.97 20.33
N ASN A 50 10.88 2.32 21.35
CA ASN A 50 10.57 2.60 22.76
C ASN A 50 10.98 4.02 23.16
N HIS A 51 12.16 4.50 22.76
CA HIS A 51 12.56 5.88 23.02
C HIS A 51 11.65 6.89 22.33
N THR A 52 11.30 6.65 21.05
CA THR A 52 10.34 7.46 20.30
C THR A 52 8.96 7.47 20.95
N SER A 53 8.47 6.32 21.42
CA SER A 53 7.19 6.17 22.13
C SER A 53 7.17 6.96 23.44
N SER A 54 8.27 6.92 24.20
CA SER A 54 8.43 7.65 25.47
C SER A 54 8.64 9.17 25.32
N GLY A 55 8.68 9.70 24.10
CA GLY A 55 8.95 11.12 23.83
C GLY A 55 10.40 11.55 24.06
N ASN A 56 11.31 10.62 24.36
CA ASN A 56 12.73 10.89 24.61
C ASN A 56 13.51 11.07 23.31
N LEU A 57 13.32 12.20 22.64
CA LEU A 57 13.89 12.48 21.31
C LEU A 57 15.41 12.32 21.26
N HIS A 58 16.13 12.82 22.26
CA HIS A 58 17.59 12.70 22.33
C HIS A 58 18.06 11.23 22.33
N ARG A 59 17.36 10.35 23.07
CA ARG A 59 17.72 8.91 23.11
C ARG A 59 17.32 8.20 21.82
N ALA A 60 16.22 8.61 21.19
CA ALA A 60 15.79 8.07 19.91
C ALA A 60 16.79 8.46 18.79
N ASP A 61 17.18 9.73 18.73
CA ASP A 61 18.19 10.24 17.81
C ASP A 61 19.52 9.51 17.98
N ALA A 62 19.99 9.35 19.22
CA ALA A 62 21.22 8.60 19.52
C ALA A 62 21.18 7.11 19.09
N CYS A 63 20.00 6.51 18.90
CA CYS A 63 19.90 5.13 18.41
C CYS A 63 20.11 5.01 16.90
N LEU A 64 19.70 6.02 16.11
CA LEU A 64 19.74 5.95 14.65
C LEU A 64 21.15 5.77 14.07
N PRO A 65 22.21 6.45 14.57
CA PRO A 65 23.58 6.22 14.13
C PRO A 65 24.09 4.78 14.34
N HIS A 66 23.51 4.04 15.29
CA HIS A 66 23.85 2.63 15.51
C HIS A 66 23.16 1.69 14.52
N ILE A 67 22.02 2.09 13.97
CA ILE A 67 21.26 1.32 12.98
C ILE A 67 21.81 1.58 11.57
N SER A 68 22.16 2.83 11.25
CA SER A 68 22.61 3.25 9.92
C SER A 68 23.73 2.40 9.29
N PRO A 69 24.81 2.01 10.01
CA PRO A 69 25.88 1.20 9.40
C PRO A 69 25.50 -0.26 9.20
N LEU A 70 24.46 -0.74 9.89
CA LEU A 70 24.00 -2.13 9.80
C LEU A 70 22.87 -2.29 8.78
N ALA A 71 22.07 -1.24 8.55
CA ALA A 71 20.97 -1.21 7.61
C ALA A 71 21.44 -0.90 6.18
N SER A 72 20.75 -1.46 5.18
CA SER A 72 21.05 -1.23 3.77
C SER A 72 19.83 -1.50 2.90
N VAL A 73 19.56 -0.62 1.93
CA VAL A 73 18.44 -0.75 1.00
C VAL A 73 18.66 -1.82 -0.09
N THR A 74 19.91 -2.22 -0.32
CA THR A 74 20.29 -3.29 -1.27
C THR A 74 20.83 -4.54 -0.59
N GLY A 75 20.86 -4.56 0.75
CA GLY A 75 21.37 -5.66 1.55
C GLY A 75 20.41 -6.85 1.66
N ASP A 76 20.65 -7.69 2.66
CA ASP A 76 19.75 -8.81 2.98
C ASP A 76 18.35 -8.32 3.44
N SER A 77 17.41 -9.26 3.61
CA SER A 77 16.04 -8.94 3.98
C SER A 77 15.93 -8.12 5.28
N MET A 78 16.76 -8.41 6.28
CA MET A 78 16.72 -7.70 7.56
C MET A 78 17.37 -6.32 7.49
N GLN A 79 18.41 -6.17 6.68
CA GLN A 79 19.01 -4.87 6.39
C GLN A 79 18.03 -3.93 5.68
N ARG A 80 17.26 -4.46 4.71
CA ARG A 80 16.25 -3.69 3.99
C ARG A 80 15.09 -3.31 4.89
N LEU A 81 14.61 -4.24 5.72
CA LEU A 81 13.60 -3.98 6.74
C LEU A 81 14.08 -2.85 7.67
N ALA A 82 15.28 -3.00 8.24
CA ALA A 82 15.84 -2.03 9.17
C ALA A 82 16.03 -0.64 8.55
N ALA A 83 16.42 -0.55 7.27
CA ALA A 83 16.54 0.72 6.57
C ALA A 83 15.18 1.44 6.48
N GLN A 84 14.11 0.72 6.13
CA GLN A 84 12.76 1.29 6.04
C GLN A 84 12.23 1.72 7.42
N PHE A 85 12.39 0.87 8.45
CA PHE A 85 11.97 1.22 9.80
C PHE A 85 12.77 2.37 10.40
N ALA A 86 14.09 2.44 10.16
CA ALA A 86 14.92 3.56 10.59
C ALA A 86 14.47 4.87 9.94
N TYR A 87 14.17 4.86 8.63
CA TYR A 87 13.63 6.02 7.93
C TYR A 87 12.26 6.44 8.49
N ALA A 88 11.36 5.49 8.75
CA ALA A 88 10.05 5.77 9.32
C ALA A 88 10.14 6.35 10.75
N LEU A 89 11.03 5.79 11.58
CA LEU A 89 11.31 6.30 12.93
C LEU A 89 11.88 7.71 12.88
N ALA A 90 12.89 7.97 12.05
CA ALA A 90 13.47 9.30 11.85
C ALA A 90 12.41 10.31 11.36
N SER A 91 11.59 9.92 10.39
CA SER A 91 10.49 10.74 9.87
C SER A 91 9.49 11.09 10.98
N ARG A 92 9.17 10.13 11.86
CA ARG A 92 8.30 10.34 13.02
C ARG A 92 8.92 11.33 14.02
N LEU A 93 10.23 11.29 14.24
CA LEU A 93 10.91 12.27 15.09
C LEU A 93 10.82 13.68 14.49
N VAL A 94 11.05 13.83 13.19
CA VAL A 94 11.00 15.13 12.49
C VAL A 94 9.60 15.73 12.46
N LYS A 95 8.53 14.90 12.46
CA LYS A 95 7.13 15.36 12.58
C LYS A 95 6.87 16.22 13.83
N ARG A 96 7.75 16.18 14.85
CA ARG A 96 7.71 17.09 16.00
C ARG A 96 7.87 18.56 15.64
N TRP A 97 8.52 18.86 14.51
CA TRP A 97 8.69 20.20 13.97
C TRP A 97 7.88 20.33 12.68
N PRO A 98 6.58 20.71 12.74
CA PRO A 98 5.69 20.67 11.58
C PRO A 98 6.18 21.53 10.42
N GLY A 99 6.81 22.67 10.71
CA GLY A 99 7.40 23.54 9.68
C GLY A 99 8.55 22.86 8.95
N LEU A 100 9.49 22.24 9.69
CA LEU A 100 10.62 21.51 9.11
C LEU A 100 10.15 20.28 8.34
N TYR A 101 9.25 19.50 8.93
CA TYR A 101 8.65 18.33 8.28
C TYR A 101 8.02 18.73 6.94
N LYS A 102 7.13 19.73 6.92
CA LYS A 102 6.50 20.24 5.70
C LYS A 102 7.53 20.73 4.67
N ALA A 103 8.55 21.48 5.12
CA ALA A 103 9.59 21.97 4.22
C ALA A 103 10.39 20.82 3.56
N LEU A 104 10.66 19.74 4.29
CA LEU A 104 11.37 18.56 3.78
C LEU A 104 10.48 17.67 2.90
N THR A 105 9.19 17.51 3.24
CA THR A 105 8.28 16.60 2.52
C THR A 105 7.58 17.23 1.32
N ASN A 106 7.41 18.56 1.27
CA ASN A 106 6.72 19.24 0.17
C ASN A 106 7.38 18.99 -1.20
N ARG A 107 8.69 18.78 -1.26
CA ARG A 107 9.38 18.42 -2.52
C ARG A 107 9.05 17.01 -3.01
N SER A 108 8.72 16.09 -2.11
CA SER A 108 8.42 14.69 -2.44
C SER A 108 6.99 14.50 -2.96
N LEU A 109 6.02 15.30 -2.47
CA LEU A 109 4.61 15.18 -2.84
C LEU A 109 4.29 15.70 -4.25
N GLN A 110 5.14 16.55 -4.83
CA GLN A 110 4.95 17.03 -6.21
C GLN A 110 5.36 16.00 -7.28
N LEU A 111 6.16 14.99 -6.91
CA LEU A 111 6.69 13.98 -7.84
C LEU A 111 5.80 12.73 -7.95
N SER A 112 4.80 12.55 -7.08
CA SER A 112 3.95 11.35 -7.01
C SER A 112 2.58 11.50 -7.69
N ASN A 113 2.33 12.62 -8.36
CA ASN A 113 1.09 12.83 -9.11
C ASN A 113 1.37 12.65 -10.60
N HIS A 114 1.13 11.46 -11.15
CA HIS A 114 0.34 11.32 -12.40
C HIS A 114 0.22 9.91 -13.00
N GLU A 115 0.94 8.89 -12.53
CA GLU A 115 0.91 7.56 -13.16
C GLU A 115 0.79 6.44 -12.13
N MET A 116 0.14 5.34 -12.53
CA MET A 116 0.23 4.08 -11.81
C MET A 116 1.72 3.74 -11.71
N ASP A 117 2.25 3.82 -10.49
CA ASP A 117 3.64 3.53 -10.21
C ASP A 117 4.02 2.17 -10.85
N PRO A 118 5.06 2.10 -11.72
CA PRO A 118 5.55 0.85 -12.29
C PRO A 118 5.80 -0.23 -11.24
N SER A 119 6.08 0.16 -9.98
CA SER A 119 6.22 -0.76 -8.86
C SER A 119 4.96 -1.62 -8.63
N TRP A 120 3.77 -1.10 -8.89
CA TRP A 120 2.50 -1.84 -8.76
C TRP A 120 2.41 -2.99 -9.76
N ALA A 121 2.88 -2.77 -10.99
CA ALA A 121 2.92 -3.82 -12.01
C ALA A 121 3.87 -4.95 -11.58
N VAL A 122 5.04 -4.60 -11.03
CA VAL A 122 6.00 -5.58 -10.50
C VAL A 122 5.43 -6.32 -9.29
N PHE A 123 4.81 -5.60 -8.34
CA PHE A 123 4.19 -6.18 -7.15
C PHE A 123 3.09 -7.19 -7.52
N SER A 124 2.15 -6.77 -8.37
CA SER A 124 1.07 -7.63 -8.84
C SER A 124 1.57 -8.84 -9.64
N HIS A 125 2.73 -8.70 -10.30
CA HIS A 125 3.37 -9.82 -10.99
C HIS A 125 4.06 -10.81 -10.05
N ALA A 126 4.81 -10.30 -9.09
CA ALA A 126 5.62 -11.09 -8.16
C ALA A 126 4.80 -11.78 -7.07
N PHE A 127 3.69 -11.16 -6.62
CA PHE A 127 2.88 -11.67 -5.51
C PHE A 127 1.46 -12.05 -5.96
N PRO A 128 1.00 -13.27 -5.67
CA PRO A 128 -0.27 -13.78 -6.18
C PRO A 128 -1.50 -13.31 -5.39
N TYR A 129 -1.34 -12.57 -4.28
CA TYR A 129 -2.44 -12.26 -3.34
C TYR A 129 -3.63 -11.59 -4.01
N LEU A 130 -3.38 -10.52 -4.78
CA LEU A 130 -4.44 -9.77 -5.44
C LEU A 130 -5.03 -10.53 -6.62
N ARG A 131 -4.21 -11.24 -7.39
CA ARG A 131 -4.70 -12.07 -8.50
C ARG A 131 -5.62 -13.18 -7.99
N PHE A 132 -5.24 -13.83 -6.90
CA PHE A 132 -6.04 -14.84 -6.24
C PHE A 132 -7.37 -14.25 -5.72
N ALA A 133 -7.31 -13.10 -5.04
CA ALA A 133 -8.50 -12.42 -4.55
C ALA A 133 -9.46 -12.04 -5.69
N TYR A 134 -8.95 -11.42 -6.77
CA TYR A 134 -9.76 -11.06 -7.94
C TYR A 134 -10.35 -12.28 -8.66
N ALA A 135 -9.63 -13.40 -8.73
CA ALA A 135 -10.15 -14.64 -9.29
C ALA A 135 -11.33 -15.18 -8.47
N ILE A 136 -11.24 -15.17 -7.14
CA ILE A 136 -12.34 -15.58 -6.25
C ILE A 136 -13.54 -14.63 -6.40
N ILE A 137 -13.29 -13.32 -6.39
CA ILE A 137 -14.34 -12.30 -6.54
C ILE A 137 -15.06 -12.51 -7.88
N ALA A 138 -14.33 -12.59 -8.98
CA ALA A 138 -14.90 -12.77 -10.31
C ALA A 138 -15.72 -14.06 -10.41
N GLN A 139 -15.18 -15.20 -9.98
CA GLN A 139 -15.90 -16.48 -10.01
C GLN A 139 -17.17 -16.46 -9.16
N THR A 140 -17.09 -15.90 -7.95
CA THR A 140 -18.24 -15.83 -7.04
C THR A 140 -19.30 -14.87 -7.57
N MET A 141 -18.88 -13.74 -8.13
CA MET A 141 -19.77 -12.75 -8.74
C MET A 141 -20.49 -13.35 -9.95
N VAL A 142 -19.79 -14.05 -10.85
CA VAL A 142 -20.44 -14.75 -11.98
C VAL A 142 -21.43 -15.78 -11.47
N ARG A 143 -21.08 -16.62 -10.47
CA ARG A 143 -21.99 -17.66 -9.95
C ARG A 143 -23.22 -17.10 -9.26
N ALA A 144 -23.06 -16.04 -8.46
CA ALA A 144 -24.15 -15.51 -7.65
C ALA A 144 -25.02 -14.49 -8.41
N MET A 145 -24.45 -13.77 -9.38
CA MET A 145 -25.15 -12.68 -10.08
C MET A 145 -25.76 -13.13 -11.42
N SER A 146 -25.26 -14.22 -12.01
CA SER A 146 -25.89 -14.80 -13.21
C SER A 146 -27.20 -15.47 -12.84
N ALA A 147 -28.27 -15.17 -13.56
CA ALA A 147 -29.50 -15.95 -13.50
C ALA A 147 -29.29 -17.21 -14.35
N GLU A 148 -29.61 -18.40 -13.81
CA GLU A 148 -29.44 -19.71 -14.47
C GLU A 148 -30.14 -19.85 -15.84
N ARG A 149 -30.96 -18.88 -16.25
CA ARG A 149 -31.82 -18.95 -17.45
C ARG A 149 -31.79 -17.71 -18.35
N ALA A 150 -30.86 -16.77 -18.14
CA ALA A 150 -30.78 -15.59 -19.01
C ALA A 150 -30.12 -15.95 -20.35
N ARG A 151 -30.83 -15.70 -21.46
CA ARG A 151 -30.31 -15.86 -22.84
C ARG A 151 -29.37 -14.73 -23.26
N GLU A 152 -29.50 -13.56 -22.64
CA GLU A 152 -28.72 -12.36 -22.94
C GLU A 152 -27.91 -11.92 -21.70
N PRO A 153 -26.71 -11.34 -21.89
CA PRO A 153 -25.94 -10.77 -20.80
C PRO A 153 -26.75 -9.69 -20.06
N PRO A 154 -26.77 -9.69 -18.71
CA PRO A 154 -27.47 -8.65 -17.97
C PRO A 154 -26.80 -7.29 -18.18
N GLN A 155 -27.57 -6.21 -18.01
CA GLN A 155 -27.00 -4.87 -17.95
C GLN A 155 -26.01 -4.78 -16.77
N LEU A 156 -24.73 -4.56 -17.08
CA LEU A 156 -23.65 -4.42 -16.10
C LEU A 156 -23.39 -2.94 -15.81
N LYS A 157 -23.63 -2.52 -14.57
CA LYS A 157 -23.26 -1.19 -14.08
C LYS A 157 -22.10 -1.30 -13.10
N ILE A 158 -20.98 -0.64 -13.38
CA ILE A 158 -19.86 -0.50 -12.44
C ILE A 158 -19.80 0.93 -11.93
N THR A 159 -19.94 1.09 -10.62
CA THR A 159 -19.64 2.35 -9.93
C THR A 159 -18.26 2.25 -9.29
N CYS A 160 -17.32 3.10 -9.70
CA CYS A 160 -15.95 3.08 -9.20
C CYS A 160 -15.66 4.33 -8.38
N VAL A 161 -15.27 4.16 -7.12
CA VAL A 161 -14.94 5.24 -6.19
C VAL A 161 -13.41 5.36 -6.10
N ASN A 162 -12.86 6.53 -6.40
CA ASN A 162 -11.43 6.80 -6.27
C ASN A 162 -11.17 8.31 -6.19
N GLY A 163 -10.20 8.76 -5.39
CA GLY A 163 -9.82 10.17 -5.32
C GLY A 163 -8.97 10.66 -6.52
N ASN A 164 -8.50 9.75 -7.36
CA ASN A 164 -7.71 10.06 -8.54
C ASN A 164 -8.56 10.03 -9.82
N LYS A 165 -8.99 11.22 -10.26
CA LYS A 165 -9.79 11.42 -11.48
C LYS A 165 -9.16 10.80 -12.73
N VAL A 166 -7.83 10.91 -12.90
CA VAL A 166 -7.12 10.39 -14.08
C VAL A 166 -7.20 8.87 -14.14
N VAL A 167 -7.11 8.20 -12.99
CA VAL A 167 -7.28 6.74 -12.90
C VAL A 167 -8.70 6.34 -13.27
N LEU A 168 -9.71 7.06 -12.77
CA LEU A 168 -11.13 6.80 -13.10
C LEU A 168 -11.41 6.95 -14.60
N GLU A 169 -10.91 8.02 -15.23
CA GLU A 169 -11.09 8.27 -16.66
C GLU A 169 -10.43 7.18 -17.52
N LYS A 170 -9.16 6.86 -17.24
CA LYS A 170 -8.43 5.79 -17.95
C LYS A 170 -9.08 4.42 -17.78
N LEU A 171 -9.55 4.10 -16.56
CA LEU A 171 -10.23 2.83 -16.29
C LEU A 171 -11.57 2.76 -17.01
N GLY A 172 -12.38 3.82 -16.93
CA GLY A 172 -13.70 3.88 -17.57
C GLY A 172 -13.63 3.66 -19.08
N LEU A 173 -12.72 4.36 -19.77
CA LEU A 173 -12.50 4.20 -21.21
C LEU A 173 -12.15 2.76 -21.58
N ARG A 174 -11.27 2.11 -20.80
CA ARG A 174 -10.88 0.71 -21.03
C ARG A 174 -12.05 -0.23 -20.81
N LEU A 175 -12.80 -0.08 -19.72
CA LEU A 175 -13.93 -0.96 -19.41
C LEU A 175 -15.05 -0.85 -20.45
N VAL A 176 -15.36 0.37 -20.92
CA VAL A 176 -16.35 0.57 -21.99
C VAL A 176 -15.91 -0.14 -23.27
N LYS A 177 -14.65 0.06 -23.70
CA LYS A 177 -14.11 -0.60 -24.89
C LYS A 177 -14.13 -2.12 -24.80
N GLU A 178 -13.78 -2.69 -23.64
CA GLU A 178 -13.82 -4.15 -23.44
C GLU A 178 -15.27 -4.67 -23.45
N ALA A 179 -16.21 -3.94 -22.84
CA ALA A 179 -17.62 -4.33 -22.83
C ALA A 179 -18.25 -4.27 -24.24
N GLU A 180 -17.92 -3.25 -25.04
CA GLU A 180 -18.31 -3.14 -26.45
C GLU A 180 -17.76 -4.32 -27.26
N GLY A 181 -16.50 -4.70 -27.05
CA GLY A 181 -15.88 -5.85 -27.71
C GLY A 181 -16.51 -7.20 -27.35
N LEU A 182 -17.23 -7.27 -26.24
CA LEU A 182 -17.92 -8.48 -25.75
C LEU A 182 -19.44 -8.44 -25.92
N ASP A 183 -19.98 -7.37 -26.53
CA ASP A 183 -21.42 -7.13 -26.69
C ASP A 183 -22.20 -7.18 -25.36
N ILE A 184 -21.61 -6.62 -24.29
CA ILE A 184 -22.22 -6.55 -22.95
C ILE A 184 -22.83 -5.15 -22.76
N PRO A 185 -24.15 -5.04 -22.48
CA PRO A 185 -24.76 -3.76 -22.13
C PRO A 185 -24.12 -3.20 -20.86
N PHE A 186 -23.36 -2.12 -20.98
CA PHE A 186 -22.46 -1.65 -19.91
C PHE A 186 -22.65 -0.17 -19.57
N GLN A 187 -22.56 0.14 -18.27
CA GLN A 187 -22.57 1.50 -17.76
C GLN A 187 -21.44 1.69 -16.73
N PHE A 188 -20.56 2.67 -16.97
CA PHE A 188 -19.55 3.07 -16.00
C PHE A 188 -19.96 4.38 -15.30
N ASN A 189 -19.93 4.38 -13.97
CA ASN A 189 -20.26 5.53 -13.12
C ASN A 189 -19.06 5.89 -12.23
N PRO A 190 -18.19 6.85 -12.62
CA PRO A 190 -17.07 7.26 -11.81
C PRO A 190 -17.51 8.19 -10.67
N VAL A 191 -17.02 7.93 -9.45
CA VAL A 191 -17.25 8.78 -8.27
C VAL A 191 -15.88 9.25 -7.75
N ASN A 192 -15.54 10.50 -8.05
CA ASN A 192 -14.24 11.07 -7.72
C ASN A 192 -14.20 11.68 -6.30
N VAL A 193 -14.21 10.81 -5.28
CA VAL A 193 -14.17 11.19 -3.86
C VAL A 193 -13.30 10.19 -3.07
N SER A 194 -12.87 10.58 -1.86
CA SER A 194 -12.29 9.62 -0.93
C SER A 194 -13.38 8.74 -0.28
N LEU A 195 -13.01 7.57 0.24
CA LEU A 195 -13.97 6.70 0.93
C LEU A 195 -14.60 7.37 2.16
N LYS A 196 -13.91 8.34 2.78
CA LYS A 196 -14.39 9.12 3.94
C LYS A 196 -15.52 10.09 3.58
N GLU A 197 -15.57 10.53 2.32
CA GLU A 197 -16.55 11.52 1.82
C GLU A 197 -17.71 10.87 1.07
N LEU A 198 -17.66 9.56 0.85
CA LEU A 198 -18.65 8.82 0.10
C LEU A 198 -20.01 8.83 0.80
N THR A 199 -21.05 9.21 0.07
CA THR A 199 -22.45 9.09 0.52
C THR A 199 -23.23 8.12 -0.37
N ILE A 200 -24.34 7.60 0.16
CA ILE A 200 -25.20 6.64 -0.55
C ILE A 200 -25.74 7.21 -1.88
N ASP A 201 -26.07 8.50 -1.92
CA ASP A 201 -26.66 9.15 -3.10
C ASP A 201 -25.68 9.21 -4.28
N MET A 202 -24.37 9.26 -4.00
CA MET A 202 -23.33 9.27 -5.04
C MET A 202 -23.27 7.95 -5.81
N LEU A 203 -23.66 6.83 -5.17
CA LEU A 203 -23.59 5.50 -5.77
C LEU A 203 -24.70 5.25 -6.80
N LYS A 204 -25.80 6.03 -6.76
CA LYS A 204 -26.92 5.96 -7.71
C LYS A 204 -27.42 4.52 -7.93
N VAL A 205 -27.56 3.77 -6.84
CA VAL A 205 -28.14 2.41 -6.85
C VAL A 205 -29.64 2.52 -7.10
N ARG A 206 -30.17 1.77 -8.06
CA ARG A 206 -31.60 1.76 -8.38
C ARG A 206 -32.27 0.55 -7.73
N SER A 207 -33.54 0.71 -7.36
CA SER A 207 -34.35 -0.41 -6.87
C SER A 207 -34.46 -1.49 -7.95
N GLY A 208 -34.36 -2.76 -7.54
CA GLY A 208 -34.41 -3.92 -8.45
C GLY A 208 -33.07 -4.36 -9.02
N GLU A 209 -31.99 -3.60 -8.84
CA GLU A 209 -30.65 -4.02 -9.25
C GLU A 209 -30.06 -5.04 -8.26
N ALA A 210 -29.45 -6.12 -8.77
CA ALA A 210 -28.61 -6.99 -7.96
C ALA A 210 -27.28 -6.29 -7.67
N LEU A 211 -27.01 -6.00 -6.40
CA LEU A 211 -25.82 -5.25 -5.98
C LEU A 211 -24.72 -6.18 -5.43
N ALA A 212 -23.50 -6.01 -5.92
CA ALA A 212 -22.29 -6.55 -5.32
C ALA A 212 -21.36 -5.41 -4.92
N PHE A 213 -20.84 -5.45 -3.70
CA PHE A 213 -19.89 -4.47 -3.20
C PHE A 213 -18.50 -5.12 -3.09
N VAL A 214 -17.46 -4.43 -3.56
CA VAL A 214 -16.09 -4.94 -3.56
C VAL A 214 -15.16 -3.89 -2.95
N SER A 215 -14.56 -4.21 -1.81
CA SER A 215 -13.51 -3.41 -1.18
C SER A 215 -12.22 -4.22 -1.11
N VAL A 216 -11.15 -3.69 -1.72
CA VAL A 216 -9.82 -4.32 -1.73
C VAL A 216 -8.81 -3.32 -1.17
N LEU A 217 -8.26 -3.60 0.00
CA LEU A 217 -7.24 -2.82 0.69
C LEU A 217 -7.62 -1.34 0.85
N ASN A 218 -8.86 -1.05 1.26
CA ASN A 218 -9.38 0.32 1.33
C ASN A 218 -10.16 0.62 2.61
N LEU A 219 -10.76 -0.40 3.23
CA LEU A 219 -11.67 -0.20 4.35
C LEU A 219 -10.93 0.29 5.60
N HIS A 220 -9.67 -0.12 5.79
CA HIS A 220 -8.82 0.31 6.90
C HIS A 220 -8.61 1.84 6.96
N VAL A 221 -8.77 2.56 5.84
CA VAL A 221 -8.68 4.05 5.81
C VAL A 221 -9.75 4.71 6.68
N LEU A 222 -10.90 4.06 6.87
CA LEU A 222 -11.99 4.54 7.74
C LEU A 222 -11.69 4.37 9.24
N LEU A 223 -10.62 3.64 9.58
CA LEU A 223 -10.13 3.53 10.96
C LEU A 223 -9.20 4.69 11.33
N ALA A 224 -8.64 5.39 10.34
CA ALA A 224 -7.72 6.49 10.57
C ALA A 224 -8.47 7.74 11.05
N GLU A 225 -8.17 8.18 12.27
CA GLU A 225 -8.42 9.57 12.71
C GLU A 225 -7.54 10.52 11.88
N ASP A 226 -7.92 11.80 11.77
CA ASP A 226 -7.06 12.79 11.12
C ASP A 226 -5.67 12.74 11.76
N ASP A 227 -4.63 12.73 10.91
CA ASP A 227 -3.18 12.67 11.20
C ASP A 227 -2.65 13.87 12.01
N ARG A 228 -3.47 14.44 12.91
CA ARG A 228 -2.99 15.24 14.02
C ARG A 228 -2.18 14.29 14.89
N VAL A 229 -0.88 14.19 14.56
CA VAL A 229 0.13 13.72 15.49
C VAL A 229 -0.14 14.52 16.76
N ASP A 230 -0.67 13.86 17.78
CA ASP A 230 -0.75 14.48 19.09
C ASP A 230 0.66 14.99 19.36
N ALA A 231 0.82 16.30 19.42
CA ALA A 231 2.08 16.95 19.80
C ALA A 231 2.45 16.62 21.26
N HIS A 232 1.79 15.63 21.85
CA HIS A 232 2.01 15.07 23.15
C HIS A 232 2.17 13.57 22.92
N PHE A 233 3.42 13.09 22.93
CA PHE A 233 3.78 11.66 23.03
C PHE A 233 3.38 11.08 24.40
N GLY A 234 2.28 11.54 24.98
CA GLY A 234 1.77 11.10 26.27
C GLY A 234 1.02 9.78 26.12
N PRO A 235 0.98 8.95 27.17
CA PRO A 235 0.19 7.74 27.16
C PRO A 235 -1.28 8.10 26.95
N ASN A 236 -1.83 7.72 25.80
CA ASN A 236 -3.26 7.88 25.54
C ASN A 236 -4.02 6.90 26.44
N LYS A 237 -4.61 7.40 27.53
CA LYS A 237 -5.30 6.62 28.59
C LYS A 237 -6.68 6.09 28.17
N GLY A 238 -6.89 5.83 26.87
CA GLY A 238 -8.15 5.29 26.36
C GLY A 238 -8.09 3.77 26.27
N ASN A 239 -8.59 3.06 27.28
CA ASN A 239 -8.53 1.59 27.31
C ASN A 239 -9.63 0.88 26.46
N LYS A 240 -10.34 1.61 25.58
CA LYS A 240 -11.46 1.10 24.77
C LYS A 240 -11.03 0.82 23.33
N VAL A 241 -11.56 -0.26 22.73
CA VAL A 241 -11.55 -0.43 21.27
C VAL A 241 -12.07 0.89 20.71
N LYS A 242 -11.29 1.56 19.88
CA LYS A 242 -11.74 2.81 19.27
C LYS A 242 -12.85 2.44 18.30
N ASP A 243 -14.10 2.56 18.72
CA ASP A 243 -15.24 2.48 17.81
C ASP A 243 -15.10 3.60 16.79
N CYS A 244 -14.58 3.26 15.61
CA CYS A 244 -14.46 4.20 14.52
C CYS A 244 -15.86 4.48 13.97
N LYS A 245 -16.46 5.59 14.42
CA LYS A 245 -17.79 6.06 13.99
C LYS A 245 -17.94 6.04 12.47
N GLN A 246 -16.88 6.42 11.74
CA GLN A 246 -16.85 6.40 10.27
C GLN A 246 -17.02 4.99 9.68
N MET A 247 -16.28 4.00 10.19
CA MET A 247 -16.44 2.59 9.79
C MET A 247 -17.86 2.10 10.05
N GLY A 248 -18.39 2.35 11.25
CA GLY A 248 -19.75 1.94 11.60
C GLY A 248 -20.81 2.56 10.70
N GLN A 249 -20.68 3.86 10.40
CA GLN A 249 -21.57 4.58 9.48
C GLN A 249 -21.48 4.04 8.05
N PHE A 250 -20.27 3.76 7.57
CA PHE A 250 -20.06 3.18 6.24
C PHE A 250 -20.67 1.78 6.11
N LEU A 251 -20.43 0.90 7.09
CA LEU A 251 -21.02 -0.45 7.08
C LEU A 251 -22.54 -0.40 7.19
N ALA A 252 -23.10 0.54 7.96
CA ALA A 252 -24.53 0.77 8.02
C ALA A 252 -25.11 1.22 6.67
N MET A 253 -24.41 2.13 5.96
CA MET A 253 -24.77 2.56 4.61
C MET A 253 -24.71 1.42 3.59
N VAL A 254 -23.66 0.60 3.62
CA VAL A 254 -23.56 -0.59 2.76
C VAL A 254 -24.70 -1.55 3.04
N ARG A 255 -25.00 -1.81 4.32
CA ARG A 255 -26.10 -2.67 4.75
C ARG A 255 -27.47 -2.14 4.31
N SER A 256 -27.72 -0.82 4.34
CA SER A 256 -29.02 -0.26 3.93
C SER A 256 -29.32 -0.47 2.44
N MET A 257 -28.29 -0.67 1.61
CA MET A 257 -28.46 -1.01 0.19
C MET A 257 -28.74 -2.51 -0.05
N SER A 258 -28.70 -3.35 0.98
CA SER A 258 -28.97 -4.79 0.92
C SER A 258 -28.23 -5.53 -0.21
N PRO A 259 -26.89 -5.43 -0.30
CA PRO A 259 -26.12 -6.08 -1.36
C PRO A 259 -26.26 -7.60 -1.28
N LYS A 260 -26.34 -8.25 -2.45
CA LYS A 260 -26.31 -9.72 -2.56
C LYS A 260 -24.95 -10.29 -2.17
N LEU A 261 -23.88 -9.54 -2.46
CA LEU A 261 -22.50 -9.91 -2.15
C LEU A 261 -21.73 -8.72 -1.58
N PHE A 262 -20.91 -8.98 -0.56
CA PHE A 262 -19.94 -8.03 -0.03
C PHE A 262 -18.58 -8.72 0.03
N PHE A 263 -17.65 -8.31 -0.83
CA PHE A 263 -16.28 -8.78 -0.85
C PHE A 263 -15.39 -7.80 -0.10
N LEU A 264 -14.66 -8.32 0.89
CA LEU A 264 -13.67 -7.60 1.66
C LEU A 264 -12.33 -8.31 1.55
N VAL A 265 -11.33 -7.61 1.00
CA VAL A 265 -9.94 -8.07 0.95
C VAL A 265 -9.11 -7.07 1.73
N GLU A 266 -8.55 -7.48 2.85
CA GLU A 266 -7.75 -6.62 3.73
C GLU A 266 -6.45 -7.32 4.14
N GLN A 267 -5.52 -6.54 4.68
CA GLN A 267 -4.30 -7.07 5.28
C GLN A 267 -4.66 -7.79 6.58
N GLU A 268 -4.20 -9.03 6.74
CA GLU A 268 -4.35 -9.80 7.98
C GLU A 268 -3.16 -9.51 8.91
N ALA A 269 -3.21 -8.34 9.55
CA ALA A 269 -2.21 -7.93 10.54
C ALA A 269 -2.79 -6.89 11.52
N ASP A 270 -2.39 -6.96 12.79
CA ASP A 270 -2.77 -5.98 13.80
C ASP A 270 -1.81 -4.78 13.83
N HIS A 271 -1.82 -3.97 12.77
CA HIS A 271 -0.97 -2.77 12.66
C HIS A 271 -1.61 -1.52 13.31
N ASN A 272 -2.83 -1.61 13.84
CA ASN A 272 -3.52 -0.49 14.49
C ASN A 272 -3.47 -0.60 16.02
N PHE A 273 -2.41 -1.22 16.54
CA PHE A 273 -2.20 -1.37 17.98
C PHE A 273 -2.14 -0.02 18.68
N ARG A 274 -2.53 0.04 19.97
CA ARG A 274 -2.67 1.34 20.68
C ARG A 274 -1.34 2.00 21.01
N SER A 275 -0.33 1.20 21.35
CA SER A 275 1.00 1.72 21.65
C SER A 275 1.84 1.75 20.38
N PHE A 276 2.62 2.82 20.20
CA PHE A 276 3.53 2.92 19.06
C PHE A 276 4.53 1.76 19.01
N SER A 277 5.04 1.33 20.17
CA SER A 277 5.91 0.16 20.24
C SER A 277 5.21 -1.12 19.79
N GLY A 278 3.93 -1.31 20.13
CA GLY A 278 3.17 -2.48 19.69
C GLY A 278 2.75 -2.44 18.21
N GLN A 279 2.72 -1.26 17.58
CA GLN A 279 2.57 -1.14 16.11
C GLN A 279 3.86 -1.50 15.35
N VAL A 280 5.02 -1.38 16.02
CA VAL A 280 6.34 -1.67 15.44
C VAL A 280 6.72 -3.14 15.60
N CYS A 281 6.27 -3.78 16.68
CA CYS A 281 6.43 -5.21 16.94
C CYS A 281 5.53 -6.06 16.04
#